data_AF-A0A0Q5ZW57-F1
#
_entry.id   AF-A0A0Q5ZW57-F1
#
_cell.length_a   1.000
_cell.length_b   1.000
_cell.length_c   1.000
_cell.angle_alpha   90.00
_cell.angle_beta   90.00
_cell.angle_gamma   90.00
#
_symmetry.space_group_name_H-M   'P 1'
#
loop_
_entity.id
_entity.type
_entity.pdbx_description
1 polymer ?
#
loop_
_entity_poly.entity_id
_entity_poly.type
_entity_poly.pdbx_seq_one_letter_code
_entity_poly.pdbx_strand_id
1 'polypeptide(L)' 'MEIIFGILMLLLMGGAIVFFISFVIAKITEGIFHWRKQEFSSKQFWQTIAIAALLILIISGMVCGGIL' A
#
# COMPACT_ATOMS: atom_id res chain seq x y z
N MET A 1 11.78 -22.94 16.04
CA MET A 1 11.35 -21.61 16.51
C MET A 1 11.96 -20.48 15.69
N GLU A 2 13.24 -20.56 15.32
CA GLU A 2 13.95 -19.48 14.60
C GLU A 2 13.38 -19.17 13.20
N ILE A 3 13.01 -20.18 12.41
CA ILE A 3 12.44 -19.99 11.07
C ILE A 3 11.08 -19.27 11.12
N ILE A 4 10.23 -19.58 12.10
CA ILE A 4 8.92 -18.94 12.28
C ILE A 4 9.09 -17.45 12.60
N PHE A 5 10.06 -17.12 13.45
CA PHE A 5 10.37 -15.73 13.79
C PHE A 5 10.89 -14.95 12.57
N GLY A 6 11.75 -15.57 11.75
CA GLY A 6 12.23 -14.97 10.50
C GLY A 6 11.11 -14.67 9.50
N ILE A 7 10.18 -15.61 9.30
CA ILE A 7 9.02 -15.41 8.42
C ILE A 7 8.11 -14.30 8.95
N LEU A 8 7.87 -14.25 10.27
CA LEU A 8 7.04 -13.23 10.89
C LEU A 8 7.64 -11.82 10.70
N MET A 9 8.95 -11.68 10.92
CA MET A 9 9.67 -10.41 10.68
C MET A 9 9.57 -9.98 9.22
N LEU A 10 9.77 -10.90 8.28
CA LEU A 10 9.68 -10.60 6.85
C LEU A 10 8.27 -10.14 6.43
N LEU A 11 7.24 -10.81 6.96
CA LEU A 11 5.85 -10.48 6.68
C LEU A 11 5.45 -9.11 7.28
N LEU A 12 5.90 -8.82 8.50
CA LEU A 12 5.68 -7.51 9.14
C LEU A 12 6.40 -6.38 8.39
N MET A 13 7.68 -6.59 8.03
CA MET A 13 8.46 -5.57 7.34
C MET A 13 7.94 -5.33 5.93
N GLY A 14 7.65 -6.38 5.17
CA GLY A 14 7.04 -6.28 3.85
C GLY A 14 5.67 -5.62 3.90
N GLY A 15 4.81 -6.03 4.84
CA GLY A 15 3.50 -5.43 5.06
C GLY A 15 3.57 -3.94 5.43
N ALA A 16 4.51 -3.56 6.30
CA ALA A 16 4.71 -2.17 6.71
C ALA A 16 5.15 -1.29 5.53
N ILE A 17 6.05 -1.79 4.67
CA ILE A 17 6.50 -1.05 3.48
C ILE A 17 5.34 -0.83 2.52
N VAL A 18 4.57 -1.87 2.21
CA VAL A 18 3.39 -1.76 1.32
C VAL A 18 2.39 -0.76 1.88
N PHE A 19 2.09 -0.84 3.18
CA PHE A 19 1.17 0.08 3.83
C PHE A 19 1.67 1.53 3.79
N PHE A 20 2.96 1.75 4.03
CA PHE A 20 3.58 3.08 4.00
C PHE A 20 3.48 3.71 2.61
N ILE A 21 3.81 2.97 1.55
CA ILE A 21 3.72 3.46 0.17
C ILE A 21 2.26 3.81 -0.17
N SER A 22 1.31 2.94 0.17
CA SER A 22 -0.12 3.19 -0.05
C SER A 22 -0.63 4.41 0.70
N PHE A 23 -0.16 4.63 1.92
CA PHE A 23 -0.48 5.83 2.70
C PHE A 23 0.03 7.10 2.03
N VAL A 24 1.27 7.09 1.52
CA VAL A 24 1.84 8.22 0.77
C VAL A 24 1.01 8.53 -0.48
N ILE A 25 0.61 7.51 -1.24
CA ILE A 25 -0.26 7.67 -2.43
C ILE A 25 -1.60 8.30 -2.04
N ALA A 26 -2.21 7.85 -0.94
CA ALA A 26 -3.47 8.43 -0.46
C ALA A 26 -3.31 9.89 -0.02
N LYS A 27 -2.18 10.26 0.61
CA LYS A 27 -1.87 11.64 0.97
C LYS A 27 -1.65 12.55 -0.23
N ILE A 28 -0.97 12.06 -1.26
CA ILE A 28 -0.82 12.79 -2.53
C ILE A 28 -2.20 12.98 -3.17
N THR A 29 -3.04 11.94 -3.18
CA THR A 29 -4.41 11.99 -3.73
C THR A 29 -5.28 13.00 -2.97
N GLU A 30 -5.22 13.00 -1.63
CA GLU A 30 -5.88 13.99 -0.78
C GLU A 30 -5.44 15.42 -1.14
N GLY A 31 -4.13 15.65 -1.33
CA GLY A 31 -3.59 16.94 -1.76
C GLY A 31 -4.12 17.42 -3.12
N ILE A 32 -4.27 16.51 -4.08
CA ILE A 32 -4.83 16.80 -5.41
C ILE A 32 -6.32 17.18 -5.31
N PHE A 33 -7.09 16.47 -4.49
CA PHE A 33 -8.50 16.79 -4.24
C PHE A 33 -8.67 18.16 -3.59
N HIS A 34 -7.80 18.48 -2.62
CA HIS A 34 -7.81 19.77 -1.95
C HIS A 34 -7.49 20.92 -2.92
N TRP A 35 -6.51 20.75 -3.81
CA TRP A 35 -6.22 21.69 -4.90
C TRP A 35 -7.42 21.93 -5.83
N ARG A 36 -8.27 20.92 -6.00
CA ARG A 36 -9.49 20.97 -6.82
C ARG A 36 -10.72 21.48 -6.06
N LYS A 37 -10.58 21.92 -4.80
CA LYS A 37 -11.68 22.30 -3.90
C LYS A 37 -12.75 21.20 -3.76
N GLN A 38 -12.35 19.93 -3.92
CA GLN A 38 -13.22 18.78 -3.72
C GLN A 38 -12.93 18.16 -2.36
N GLU A 39 -13.99 17.74 -1.66
CA GLU A 39 -13.84 17.06 -0.38
C GLU A 39 -13.34 15.63 -0.60
N PHE A 40 -12.27 15.27 0.09
CA PHE A 40 -11.78 13.90 0.12
C PHE A 40 -12.34 13.22 1.37
N SER A 41 -13.34 12.36 1.18
CA SER A 41 -13.96 11.68 2.32
C SER A 41 -12.99 10.67 2.94
N SER A 42 -13.06 10.48 4.26
CA SER A 42 -12.30 9.43 4.95
C SER A 42 -12.54 8.04 4.35
N LYS A 43 -13.74 7.77 3.81
CA LYS A 43 -14.01 6.50 3.10
C LYS A 43 -13.18 6.37 1.82
N GLN A 44 -13.08 7.46 1.04
CA GLN A 44 -12.27 7.48 -0.19
C GLN A 44 -10.78 7.35 0.14
N PHE A 45 -10.32 7.99 1.22
CA PHE A 45 -8.93 7.85 1.69
C PHE A 45 -8.57 6.38 1.96
N TRP A 46 -9.38 5.67 2.75
CA TRP A 46 -9.14 4.25 3.06
C TRP A 46 -9.32 3.35 1.83
N GLN A 47 -10.24 3.67 0.92
CA GLN A 47 -10.36 2.96 -0.36
C GLN A 47 -9.11 3.15 -1.23
N THR A 48 -8.56 4.36 -1.32
CA THR A 48 -7.32 4.64 -2.07
C THR A 48 -6.14 3.86 -1.47
N ILE A 49 -6.01 3.84 -0.14
CA ILE A 49 -4.96 3.02 0.53
C ILE A 49 -5.13 1.54 0.17
N ALA A 50 -6.34 1.00 0.28
CA ALA A 50 -6.61 -0.41 0.00
C ALA A 50 -6.31 -0.77 -1.46
N ILE A 51 -6.76 0.06 -2.40
CA ILE A 51 -6.51 -0.15 -3.84
C ILE A 51 -5.01 -0.08 -4.13
N ALA A 52 -4.30 0.92 -3.60
CA ALA A 52 -2.86 1.05 -3.78
C ALA A 52 -2.11 -0.17 -3.20
N ALA A 53 -2.50 -0.65 -2.02
CA ALA A 53 -1.88 -1.81 -1.38
C ALA A 53 -2.09 -3.07 -2.23
N LEU A 54 -3.29 -3.29 -2.75
CA LEU A 54 -3.59 -4.42 -3.63
C LEU A 54 -2.78 -4.38 -4.92
N LEU A 55 -2.65 -3.21 -5.55
CA LEU A 55 -1.86 -3.05 -6.77
C LEU A 55 -0.38 -3.34 -6.52
N ILE A 56 0.19 -2.85 -5.42
CA ILE A 56 1.60 -3.10 -5.07
C ILE A 56 1.83 -4.60 -4.82
N LEU A 57 0.92 -5.27 -4.12
CA LEU A 57 1.01 -6.71 -3.89
C LEU A 57 0.94 -7.51 -5.19
N ILE A 58 0.04 -7.14 -6.10
CA ILE A 58 -0.07 -7.77 -7.42
C ILE A 58 1.23 -7.57 -8.21
N ILE A 59 1.72 -6.33 -8.33
CA ILE A 59 2.96 -6.02 -9.06
C ILE A 59 4.15 -6.78 -8.46
N SER A 60 4.27 -6.78 -7.13
CA SER A 60 5.32 -7.52 -6.44
C SER A 60 5.22 -9.02 -6.72
N GLY A 61 4.01 -9.58 -6.76
CA GLY A 61 3.78 -10.99 -7.11
C GLY A 61 4.18 -11.29 -8.56
N MET A 62 3.88 -10.39 -9.51
CA MET A 62 4.29 -10.54 -10.90
C MET A 62 5.81 -10.47 -11.06
N VAL A 63 6.49 -9.54 -10.39
CA VAL A 63 7.95 -9.38 -10.44
C VAL A 63 8.66 -10.57 -9.78
N CYS A 64 8.25 -10.96 -8.57
CA CYS A 64 8.84 -12.12 -7.89
C CYS A 64 8.51 -13.46 -8.59
N GLY A 65 7.39 -13.52 -9.31
CA GLY A 65 6.98 -14.68 -10.11
C GLY A 65 7.58 -14.72 -11.52
N GLY A 66 8.35 -13.70 -11.93
CA GLY A 66 9.01 -13.63 -13.24
C GLY A 66 8.07 -13.39 -14.43
N ILE A 67 6.90 -12.81 -14.19
CA ILE A 67 5.89 -12.49 -15.23
C ILE A 67 6.16 -11.11 -15.85
N LEU A 68 6.80 -10.20 -15.12
CA LEU A 68 7.20 -8.85 -15.52
C LEU A 68 8.72 -8.72 -15.46
#